data_AF-A0A7S2W072-F1
#
_entry.id   AF-A0A7S2W072-F1
#
_cell.length_a   1.000
_cell.length_b   1.000
_cell.length_c   1.000
_cell.angle_alpha   90.00
_cell.angle_beta   90.00
_cell.angle_gamma   90.00
#
_symmetry.space_group_name_H-M   'P 1'
#
loop_
_entity.id
_entity.type
_entity.pdbx_description
1 polymer ?
#
loop_
_entity_poly.entity_id
_entity_poly.type
_entity_poly.pdbx_seq_one_letter_code
_entity_poly.pdbx_strand_id
1 'polypeptide(L)'
;DSSIDGKISVHYDTCSANYTSGSEAALKCMIDLLEVSANSTKMGLDAFFLLYAGALVFFMQAGFAMLCAGSVRLKNVQNTMLKNLLDACGAALGFYSVGFAFAYGGSEFGGPITFIGNANFFLS
;
A
#
# COMPACT_ATOMS: atom_id res chain seq x y z
N ASP A 1 -19.35 2.35 -2.50
CA ASP A 1 -20.32 1.57 -3.27
C ASP A 1 -20.15 1.66 -4.78
N SER A 2 -20.27 2.83 -5.43
CA SER A 2 -20.25 2.90 -6.92
C SER A 2 -19.00 2.38 -7.65
N SER A 3 -17.86 2.22 -6.98
CA SER A 3 -16.66 1.63 -7.62
C SER A 3 -16.74 0.10 -7.75
N ILE A 4 -17.55 -0.58 -6.94
CA ILE A 4 -17.69 -2.04 -6.96
C ILE A 4 -18.69 -2.43 -8.05
N ASP A 5 -19.87 -1.78 -8.08
CA ASP A 5 -20.87 -1.97 -9.13
C ASP A 5 -20.31 -1.64 -10.52
N GLY A 6 -19.50 -0.58 -10.63
CA GLY A 6 -18.85 -0.22 -11.91
C GLY A 6 -17.85 -1.28 -12.39
N LYS A 7 -17.07 -1.88 -11.49
CA LYS A 7 -16.13 -2.96 -11.85
C LYS A 7 -16.87 -4.25 -12.19
N ILE A 8 -17.94 -4.59 -11.46
CA ILE A 8 -18.76 -5.78 -11.72
C ILE A 8 -19.47 -5.68 -13.08
N SER A 9 -20.01 -4.50 -13.43
CA SER A 9 -20.70 -4.30 -14.71
C SER A 9 -19.75 -4.39 -15.91
N VAL A 10 -18.55 -3.79 -15.82
CA VAL A 10 -17.53 -3.87 -16.88
C VAL A 10 -17.02 -5.32 -17.04
N HIS A 11 -16.86 -6.04 -15.93
CA HIS A 11 -16.42 -7.44 -15.94
C HIS A 11 -17.51 -8.38 -16.47
N TYR A 12 -18.78 -8.12 -16.17
CA TYR A 12 -19.94 -8.81 -16.77
C TYR A 12 -19.98 -8.62 -18.30
N ASP A 13 -19.77 -7.39 -18.79
CA ASP A 13 -19.75 -7.10 -20.22
C ASP A 13 -18.57 -7.80 -20.92
N THR A 14 -17.38 -7.76 -20.32
CA THR A 14 -16.17 -8.43 -20.81
C THR A 14 -16.34 -9.96 -20.83
N CYS A 15 -17.00 -10.49 -19.81
CA CYS A 15 -17.24 -11.91 -19.67
C CYS A 15 -18.31 -12.44 -20.64
N SER A 16 -19.36 -11.65 -20.91
CA SER A 16 -20.35 -12.00 -21.94
C SER A 16 -19.77 -11.98 -23.36
N ALA A 17 -18.78 -11.09 -23.60
CA ALA A 17 -18.10 -10.97 -24.89
C ALA A 17 -17.10 -12.12 -25.15
N ASN A 18 -16.48 -12.68 -24.11
CA ASN A 18 -15.47 -13.75 -24.24
C ASN A 18 -16.06 -15.17 -24.32
N TYR A 19 -17.34 -15.35 -24.01
CA TYR A 19 -17.94 -16.67 -23.78
C TYR A 19 -19.31 -16.79 -24.48
N THR A 20 -19.30 -16.84 -25.82
CA THR A 20 -20.51 -16.76 -26.66
C THR A 20 -21.17 -18.10 -27.00
N SER A 21 -20.65 -19.26 -26.58
CA SER A 21 -21.31 -20.55 -26.86
C SER A 21 -20.83 -21.71 -25.99
N GLY A 22 -21.64 -22.09 -24.99
CA GLY A 22 -21.50 -23.32 -24.18
C GLY A 22 -22.03 -23.15 -22.74
N SER A 23 -22.65 -24.19 -22.16
CA SER A 23 -23.14 -24.16 -20.76
C SER A 23 -22.03 -23.95 -19.72
N GLU A 24 -20.78 -24.28 -20.06
CA GLU A 24 -19.59 -24.08 -19.22
C GLU A 24 -19.12 -22.61 -19.18
N ALA A 25 -19.55 -21.80 -20.14
CA ALA A 25 -19.12 -20.42 -20.32
C ALA A 25 -19.82 -19.48 -19.31
N ALA A 26 -21.11 -19.71 -19.06
CA ALA A 26 -21.86 -19.02 -18.01
C ALA A 26 -21.36 -19.37 -16.59
N LEU A 27 -20.98 -20.64 -16.36
CA LEU A 27 -20.40 -21.08 -15.09
C LEU A 27 -19.06 -20.39 -14.81
N LYS A 28 -18.16 -20.31 -15.81
CA LYS A 28 -16.89 -19.58 -15.68
C LYS A 28 -17.10 -18.09 -15.42
N CYS A 29 -18.14 -17.51 -16.01
CA CYS A 29 -18.47 -16.11 -15.79
C CYS A 29 -18.91 -15.81 -14.35
N MET A 30 -19.75 -16.68 -13.79
CA MET A 30 -20.20 -16.57 -12.40
C MET A 30 -19.02 -16.68 -11.42
N ILE A 31 -18.05 -17.55 -11.71
CA ILE A 31 -16.83 -17.70 -10.90
C ILE A 31 -15.96 -16.44 -10.95
N ASP A 32 -15.79 -15.84 -12.13
CA ASP A 32 -15.02 -14.62 -12.35
C ASP A 32 -15.64 -13.39 -11.63
N LEU A 33 -16.97 -13.27 -11.65
CA LEU A 33 -17.67 -12.24 -10.86
C LEU A 33 -17.52 -12.44 -9.35
N LEU A 34 -17.53 -13.70 -8.87
CA LEU A 34 -17.28 -14.00 -7.47
C LEU A 34 -15.83 -13.65 -7.07
N GLU A 35 -14.86 -13.89 -7.95
CA GLU A 35 -13.46 -13.53 -7.75
C GLU A 35 -13.26 -12.00 -7.69
N VAL A 36 -13.96 -11.23 -8.53
CA VAL A 36 -13.92 -9.74 -8.48
C VAL A 36 -14.46 -9.21 -7.16
N SER A 37 -15.56 -9.76 -6.67
CA SER A 37 -16.11 -9.40 -5.35
C SER A 37 -15.12 -9.75 -4.23
N ALA A 38 -14.56 -10.96 -4.27
CA ALA A 38 -13.58 -11.42 -3.29
C ALA A 38 -12.28 -10.60 -3.31
N ASN A 39 -11.78 -10.22 -4.49
CA ASN A 39 -10.59 -9.39 -4.66
C ASN A 39 -10.81 -7.96 -4.16
N SER A 40 -12.02 -7.43 -4.31
CA SER A 40 -12.34 -6.10 -3.80
C SER A 40 -12.22 -6.01 -2.28
N THR A 41 -12.70 -7.03 -1.56
CA THR A 41 -12.54 -7.11 -0.10
C THR A 41 -11.08 -7.36 0.30
N LYS A 42 -10.36 -8.21 -0.45
CA LYS A 42 -8.93 -8.47 -0.22
C LYS A 42 -8.10 -7.19 -0.34
N MET A 43 -8.26 -6.42 -1.43
CA MET A 43 -7.52 -5.17 -1.64
C MET A 43 -7.69 -4.19 -0.48
N GLY A 44 -8.92 -4.05 0.05
CA GLY A 44 -9.17 -3.22 1.22
C GLY A 44 -8.41 -3.74 2.45
N LEU A 45 -8.51 -5.03 2.73
CA LEU A 45 -7.83 -5.67 3.86
C LEU A 45 -6.30 -5.55 3.76
N ASP A 46 -5.74 -5.77 2.57
CA ASP A 46 -4.30 -5.67 2.30
C ASP A 46 -3.81 -4.24 2.54
N ALA A 47 -4.57 -3.23 2.10
CA ALA A 47 -4.25 -1.83 2.38
C ALA A 47 -4.30 -1.51 3.88
N PHE A 48 -5.33 -1.96 4.60
CA PHE A 48 -5.42 -1.79 6.05
C PHE A 48 -4.26 -2.49 6.77
N PHE A 49 -3.91 -3.70 6.35
CA PHE A 49 -2.81 -4.46 6.92
C PHE A 49 -1.47 -3.73 6.71
N LEU A 50 -1.24 -3.20 5.51
CA LEU A 50 0.00 -2.47 5.20
C LEU A 50 0.13 -1.18 6.02
N LEU A 51 -0.98 -0.44 6.19
CA LEU A 51 -1.02 0.74 7.08
C LEU A 51 -0.79 0.36 8.55
N TYR A 52 -1.39 -0.74 9.01
CA TYR A 52 -1.24 -1.23 10.38
C TYR A 52 0.19 -1.73 10.66
N ALA A 53 0.76 -2.52 9.74
CA ALA A 53 2.15 -2.96 9.80
C ALA A 53 3.11 -1.76 9.80
N GLY A 54 2.85 -0.74 8.96
CA GLY A 54 3.59 0.52 8.98
C GLY A 54 3.54 1.21 10.34
N ALA A 55 2.36 1.30 10.97
CA ALA A 55 2.20 1.88 12.31
C ALA A 55 3.00 1.12 13.39
N LEU A 56 3.05 -0.22 13.32
CA LEU A 56 3.86 -1.04 14.23
C LEU A 56 5.37 -0.82 14.04
N VAL A 57 5.83 -0.58 12.80
CA VAL A 57 7.25 -0.29 12.53
C VAL A 57 7.66 1.07 13.13
N PHE A 58 6.82 2.11 13.01
CA PHE A 58 7.07 3.39 13.70
C PHE A 58 7.09 3.22 15.23
N PHE A 59 6.28 2.31 15.75
CA PHE A 59 6.27 1.97 17.17
C PHE A 59 7.56 1.30 17.66
N MET A 60 8.40 0.75 16.77
CA MET A 60 9.65 0.08 17.16
C MET A 60 10.71 1.07 17.69
N GLN A 61 10.93 2.19 17.01
CA GLN A 61 11.86 3.22 17.49
C GLN A 61 11.32 3.94 18.72
N ALA A 62 10.01 4.25 18.72
CA ALA A 62 9.34 4.85 19.87
C ALA A 62 9.33 3.92 21.10
N GLY A 63 9.23 2.60 20.90
CA GLY A 63 9.20 1.60 21.97
C GLY A 63 10.49 1.57 22.77
N PHE A 64 11.65 1.49 22.12
CA PHE A 64 12.94 1.54 22.82
C PHE A 64 13.16 2.90 23.50
N ALA A 65 12.78 3.99 22.84
CA ALA A 65 12.87 5.32 23.41
C ALA A 65 11.99 5.47 24.66
N MET A 66 10.79 4.88 24.69
CA MET A 66 9.88 4.91 25.84
C MET A 66 10.40 4.08 27.02
N LEU A 67 10.99 2.90 26.75
CA LEU A 67 11.60 2.07 27.79
C LEU A 67 12.81 2.76 28.45
N CYS A 68 13.67 3.40 27.64
CA CYS A 68 14.79 4.19 28.16
C CYS A 68 14.31 5.49 28.84
N ALA A 69 13.29 6.16 28.31
CA ALA A 69 12.69 7.36 28.89
C ALA A 69 12.02 7.09 30.25
N GLY A 70 11.38 5.93 30.42
CA GLY A 70 10.79 5.51 31.69
C GLY A 70 11.82 5.29 32.81
N SER A 71 13.09 5.11 32.45
CA SER A 71 14.21 4.96 33.38
C SER A 71 14.86 6.31 33.79
N VAL A 72 14.40 7.44 33.25
CA VAL A 72 15.03 8.77 33.43
C VAL A 72 13.98 9.86 33.76
N ARG A 73 14.38 10.95 34.43
CA ARG A 73 13.47 12.05 34.86
C ARG A 73 12.60 12.60 33.72
N LEU A 74 11.30 12.77 33.99
CA LEU A 74 10.27 13.27 33.05
C LEU A 74 10.62 14.56 32.29
N LYS A 75 11.45 15.44 32.88
CA LYS A 75 11.86 16.70 32.24
C LYS A 75 12.63 16.51 30.92
N ASN A 76 13.23 15.34 30.67
CA ASN A 76 13.93 15.05 29.41
C ASN A 76 13.11 14.17 28.43
N VAL A 77 12.01 13.58 28.92
CA VAL A 77 11.13 12.68 28.14
C VAL A 77 10.32 13.45 27.11
N GLN A 78 9.87 14.66 27.45
CA GLN A 78 9.09 15.51 26.55
C GLN A 78 9.87 15.90 25.28
N ASN A 79 11.18 16.15 25.41
CA ASN A 79 12.06 16.44 24.28
C ASN A 79 12.33 15.19 23.42
N THR A 80 12.22 13.99 23.99
CA THR A 80 12.44 12.72 23.27
C THR A 80 11.21 12.31 22.46
N MET A 81 10.00 12.52 23.00
CA MET A 81 8.74 12.27 22.29
C MET A 81 8.58 13.15 21.03
N LEU A 82 8.99 14.43 21.11
CA LEU A 82 8.94 15.34 19.97
C LEU A 82 9.89 14.92 18.83
N LYS A 83 11.06 14.38 19.18
CA LYS A 83 12.02 13.87 18.20
C LYS A 83 11.48 12.66 17.44
N ASN A 84 10.78 11.73 18.12
CA ASN A 84 10.12 10.60 17.45
C ASN A 84 9.02 11.04 16.47
N LEU A 85 8.28 12.11 16.80
CA LEU A 85 7.29 12.67 15.88
C LEU A 85 7.96 13.32 14.67
N LEU A 86 9.02 14.08 14.89
CA LEU A 86 9.81 14.72 13.83
C LEU A 86 10.48 13.68 12.90
N ASP A 87 10.94 12.55 13.44
CA ASP A 87 11.48 11.45 12.65
C ASP A 87 10.42 10.82 11.74
N ALA A 88 9.21 10.56 12.25
CA ALA A 88 8.11 10.04 11.44
C ALA A 88 7.69 11.01 10.32
N CYS A 89 7.59 12.31 10.62
CA CYS A 89 7.31 13.34 9.61
C CYS A 89 8.45 13.47 8.58
N GLY A 90 9.70 13.41 9.04
CA GLY A 90 10.88 13.46 8.18
C GLY A 90 10.97 12.26 7.25
N ALA A 91 10.70 11.05 7.75
CA ALA A 91 10.65 9.82 6.98
C ALA A 91 9.54 9.88 5.91
N ALA A 92 8.35 10.39 6.24
CA ALA A 92 7.26 10.56 5.29
C ALA A 92 7.62 11.55 4.15
N LEU A 93 8.20 12.70 4.49
CA LEU A 93 8.62 13.71 3.51
C LEU A 93 9.83 13.24 2.66
N GLY A 94 10.76 12.52 3.27
CA GLY A 94 11.89 11.91 2.57
C GLY A 94 11.45 10.83 1.59
N PHE A 95 10.50 9.98 1.98
CA PHE A 95 9.93 8.97 1.09
C PHE A 95 9.13 9.60 -0.05
N TYR A 96 8.35 10.64 0.24
CA TYR A 96 7.56 11.37 -0.76
C TYR A 96 8.44 12.06 -1.83
N SER A 97 9.51 12.74 -1.43
CA SER A 97 10.34 13.53 -2.34
C SER A 97 11.26 12.68 -3.21
N VAL A 98 12.01 11.76 -2.60
CA VAL A 98 13.05 10.98 -3.29
C VAL A 98 12.97 9.47 -3.06
N GLY A 99 12.34 9.01 -1.97
CA GLY A 99 12.30 7.58 -1.64
C GLY A 99 11.50 6.75 -2.63
N PHE A 100 10.37 7.27 -3.13
CA PHE A 100 9.59 6.59 -4.16
C PHE A 100 10.37 6.46 -5.48
N ALA A 101 11.04 7.54 -5.90
CA ALA A 101 11.86 7.56 -7.10
C ALA A 101 13.03 6.59 -7.03
N PHE A 102 13.71 6.48 -5.87
CA PHE A 102 14.83 5.56 -5.75
C PHE A 102 14.42 4.10 -5.60
N ALA A 103 13.29 3.81 -4.95
CA ALA A 103 12.82 2.45 -4.73
C ALA A 103 12.08 1.86 -5.94
N TYR A 104 11.31 2.67 -6.66
CA TYR A 104 10.41 2.24 -7.73
C TYR A 104 10.55 3.05 -9.03
N GLY A 105 11.44 4.04 -9.07
CA GLY A 105 11.66 4.83 -10.27
C GLY A 105 12.37 4.05 -11.38
N GLY A 106 11.86 4.14 -12.61
CA GLY A 106 12.52 3.56 -13.78
C GLY A 106 12.50 2.02 -13.84
N SER A 107 11.81 1.33 -12.94
CA SER A 107 11.54 -0.11 -13.06
C SER A 107 10.30 -0.35 -13.93
N GLU A 108 10.38 0.05 -15.20
CA GLU A 108 9.47 -0.47 -16.23
C GLU A 108 9.76 -1.98 -16.35
N PHE A 109 8.73 -2.83 -16.33
CA PHE A 109 8.86 -4.28 -16.54
C PHE A 109 9.49 -4.54 -17.94
N GLY A 110 10.82 -4.63 -17.99
CA GLY A 110 11.59 -4.85 -19.24
C GLY A 110 12.71 -3.85 -19.53
N GLY A 111 12.91 -2.81 -18.71
CA GLY A 111 14.01 -1.85 -18.84
C GLY A 111 15.35 -2.35 -18.26
N PRO A 112 16.49 -1.72 -18.60
CA PRO A 112 17.78 -2.05 -18.00
C PRO A 112 17.73 -1.87 -16.47
N ILE A 113 18.18 -2.88 -15.72
CA ILE A 113 18.26 -2.86 -14.26
C ILE A 113 19.18 -1.73 -13.79
N THR A 114 18.60 -0.63 -13.32
CA THR A 114 19.34 0.50 -12.76
C THR A 114 19.50 0.31 -11.25
N PHE A 115 20.72 0.50 -10.71
CA PHE A 115 20.99 0.39 -9.26
C PHE A 115 20.25 1.43 -8.41
N ILE A 116 19.87 2.55 -9.03
CA ILE A 116 19.12 3.65 -8.44
C ILE A 116 18.01 4.02 -9.43
N GLY A 117 16.77 4.15 -8.93
CA GLY A 117 15.66 4.59 -9.76
C GLY A 117 15.81 6.03 -10.24
N ASN A 118 15.49 6.26 -11.51
CA ASN A 118 15.82 7.51 -12.23
C ASN A 118 14.59 8.33 -12.66
N ALA A 119 13.38 7.92 -12.27
CA ALA A 119 12.11 8.52 -12.65
C ALA A 119 11.14 8.52 -11.44
N ASN A 120 10.02 9.25 -11.52
CA ASN A 120 9.01 9.35 -10.46
C ASN A 120 9.43 10.12 -9.19
N PHE A 121 10.21 11.19 -9.33
CA PHE A 121 10.50 12.12 -8.21
C PHE A 121 9.22 12.86 -7.81
N PHE A 122 8.95 12.98 -6.51
CA PHE A 122 7.69 13.54 -6.00
C PHE A 122 6.41 12.80 -6.44
N LEU A 123 6.50 11.51 -6.79
CA LEU A 123 5.39 10.73 -7.37
C LEU A 123 4.86 11.29 -8.72
N SER A 124 5.70 12.02 -9.48
CA SER A 124 5.35 12.59 -10.79
C SER A 124 6.21 12.08 -11.94
#